data_AF-A0A963JEH4-F1
#
_entry.id   AF-A0A963JEH4-F1
#
_cell.length_a   1.000
_cell.length_b   1.000
_cell.length_c   1.000
_cell.angle_alpha   90.00
_cell.angle_beta   90.00
_cell.angle_gamma   90.00
#
_symmetry.space_group_name_H-M   'P 1'
#
loop_
_entity.id
_entity.type
_entity.pdbx_description
1 polymer ?
#
loop_
_entity_poly.entity_id
_entity_poly.type
_entity_poly.pdbx_seq_one_letter_code
_entity_poly.pdbx_strand_id
1 'polypeptide(L)'
;FRSLLDEAPRIGFDSFPRGTALAAELGGHDGLRRLAFFSKGFYKLDERDGQIRVSDLRMGQEPFYFFTFALAERASPPVPLAEPIRIGTRPDIDRGLPWLWRRALGEPLPPPR
;
A
#
# COMPACT_ATOMS: atom_id res chain seq x y z
N PHE A 1 -7.61 13.36 2.54
CA PHE A 1 -6.70 14.49 2.87
C PHE A 1 -7.48 15.66 3.42
N ARG A 2 -6.93 16.36 4.42
CA ARG A 2 -7.53 17.56 5.02
C ARG A 2 -6.56 18.74 4.90
N SER A 3 -7.07 19.92 4.54
CA SER A 3 -6.36 21.19 4.68
C SER A 3 -6.82 21.93 5.94
N LEU A 4 -5.94 22.76 6.49
CA LEU A 4 -6.31 23.72 7.53
C LEU A 4 -7.22 24.84 7.00
N LEU A 5 -7.25 25.03 5.67
CA LEU A 5 -8.10 26.01 4.99
C LEU A 5 -9.45 25.43 4.53
N ASP A 6 -9.75 24.18 4.85
CA ASP A 6 -11.08 23.61 4.57
C ASP A 6 -12.15 24.31 5.43
N GLU A 7 -13.32 24.56 4.84
CA GLU A 7 -14.47 25.19 5.54
C GLU A 7 -14.90 24.44 6.80
N ALA A 8 -14.72 23.11 6.84
CA ALA A 8 -15.07 22.26 7.97
C ALA A 8 -13.98 21.19 8.21
N PRO A 9 -13.77 20.74 9.46
CA PRO A 9 -12.74 19.77 9.81
C PRO A 9 -13.16 18.32 9.48
N ARG A 10 -13.65 18.07 8.27
CA ARG A 10 -14.10 16.74 7.83
C ARG A 10 -13.00 16.03 7.05
N ILE A 11 -12.81 14.73 7.33
CA ILE A 11 -11.88 13.87 6.60
C ILE A 11 -12.70 12.86 5.80
N GLY A 12 -12.55 12.86 4.48
CA GLY A 12 -13.02 11.78 3.62
C GLY A 12 -12.04 10.60 3.65
N PHE A 13 -12.58 9.39 3.78
CA PHE A 13 -11.81 8.15 3.79
C PHE A 13 -12.21 7.28 2.60
N ASP A 14 -11.21 6.64 2.00
CA ASP A 14 -11.41 5.58 1.01
C ASP A 14 -11.05 4.24 1.65
N SER A 15 -11.73 3.17 1.24
CA SER A 15 -11.47 1.81 1.70
C SER A 15 -10.87 0.99 0.57
N PHE A 16 -9.85 0.20 0.89
CA PHE A 16 -9.16 -0.66 -0.06
C PHE A 16 -9.02 -2.08 0.48
N PRO A 17 -9.11 -3.12 -0.37
CA PRO A 17 -8.85 -4.50 0.03
C PRO A 17 -7.43 -4.66 0.60
N ARG A 18 -7.34 -5.38 1.72
CA ARG A 18 -6.06 -5.69 2.41
C ARG A 18 -5.44 -7.04 1.99
N GLY A 19 -6.16 -7.86 1.22
CA GLY A 19 -5.68 -9.19 0.83
C GLY A 19 -5.70 -10.22 1.96
N THR A 20 -6.72 -10.21 2.81
CA THR A 20 -6.85 -11.16 3.94
C THR A 20 -6.95 -12.62 3.48
N ALA A 21 -7.50 -12.88 2.29
CA ALA A 21 -7.51 -14.21 1.68
C ALA A 21 -6.08 -14.71 1.38
N LEU A 22 -5.25 -13.86 0.76
CA LEU A 22 -3.84 -14.15 0.51
C LEU A 22 -3.05 -14.35 1.82
N ALA A 23 -3.41 -13.61 2.89
CA ALA A 23 -2.79 -13.78 4.19
C ALA A 23 -3.04 -15.18 4.78
N ALA A 24 -4.24 -15.74 4.57
CA ALA A 24 -4.56 -17.09 5.02
C ALA A 24 -3.74 -18.15 4.27
N GLU A 25 -3.53 -17.97 2.96
CA GLU A 25 -2.70 -18.86 2.15
C GLU A 25 -1.20 -18.81 2.53
N LEU A 26 -0.73 -17.66 3.01
CA LEU A 26 0.66 -17.42 3.42
C LEU A 26 0.89 -17.50 4.93
N GLY A 27 -0.02 -18.08 5.71
CA GLY A 27 0.03 -18.07 7.18
C GLY A 27 1.32 -18.60 7.80
N GLY A 28 2.05 -19.48 7.09
CA GLY A 28 3.35 -20.01 7.51
C GLY A 28 4.57 -19.17 7.09
N HIS A 29 4.43 -18.17 6.22
CA HIS A 29 5.55 -17.50 5.57
C HIS A 29 6.31 -16.55 6.53
N ASP A 30 7.60 -16.80 6.72
CA ASP A 30 8.47 -16.03 7.63
C ASP A 30 8.51 -14.53 7.31
N GLY A 31 8.66 -14.18 6.03
CA GLY A 31 8.69 -12.79 5.57
C GLY A 31 7.41 -12.03 5.90
N LEU A 32 6.24 -12.67 5.76
CA LEU A 32 4.95 -12.07 6.08
C LEU A 32 4.84 -11.84 7.59
N ARG A 33 5.21 -12.83 8.40
CA ARG A 33 5.17 -12.72 9.86
C ARG A 33 6.07 -11.61 10.40
N ARG A 34 7.29 -11.50 9.88
CA ARG A 34 8.25 -10.45 10.24
C ARG A 34 7.72 -9.07 9.90
N LEU A 35 7.19 -8.89 8.68
CA LEU A 35 6.64 -7.60 8.28
C LEU A 35 5.35 -7.26 9.03
N ALA A 36 4.47 -8.22 9.30
CA ALA A 36 3.27 -8.02 10.11
C ALA A 36 3.63 -7.55 11.54
N PHE A 37 4.65 -8.15 12.16
CA PHE A 37 5.15 -7.73 13.47
C PHE A 37 5.77 -6.32 13.43
N PHE A 38 6.63 -6.04 12.43
CA PHE A 38 7.29 -4.75 12.27
C PHE A 38 6.31 -3.61 12.00
N SER A 39 5.34 -3.85 11.12
CA SER A 39 4.29 -2.91 10.74
C SER A 39 3.16 -2.80 11.77
N LYS A 40 3.20 -3.59 12.86
CA LYS A 40 2.12 -3.66 13.87
C LYS A 40 0.75 -4.01 13.26
N GLY A 41 0.75 -4.84 12.22
CA GLY A 41 -0.46 -5.24 11.49
C GLY A 41 -0.92 -4.27 10.41
N PHE A 42 -0.22 -3.14 10.21
CA PHE A 42 -0.51 -2.19 9.12
C PHE A 42 0.19 -2.60 7.82
N TYR A 43 -0.27 -3.70 7.23
CA TYR A 43 0.19 -4.17 5.92
C TYR A 43 -1.00 -4.55 5.02
N LYS A 44 -0.75 -4.60 3.71
CA LYS A 44 -1.64 -5.25 2.74
C LYS A 44 -0.90 -6.31 1.95
N LEU A 45 -1.67 -7.26 1.44
CA LEU A 45 -1.25 -8.20 0.41
C LEU A 45 -2.03 -7.94 -0.87
N ASP A 46 -1.35 -8.02 -1.99
CA ASP A 46 -1.93 -7.98 -3.32
C ASP A 46 -1.23 -8.96 -4.24
N GLU A 47 -1.90 -9.33 -5.32
CA GLU A 47 -1.32 -10.10 -6.41
C GLU A 47 -1.11 -9.17 -7.59
N ARG A 48 0.12 -9.16 -8.12
CA ARG A 48 0.44 -8.38 -9.30
C ARG A 48 1.60 -9.01 -10.06
N ASP A 49 1.43 -9.10 -11.38
CA ASP A 49 2.37 -9.71 -12.32
C ASP A 49 2.74 -11.16 -11.90
N GLY A 50 1.75 -11.94 -11.47
CA GLY A 50 1.95 -13.33 -11.04
C GLY A 50 2.60 -13.48 -9.67
N GLN A 51 2.88 -12.40 -8.94
CA GLN A 51 3.54 -12.44 -7.63
C GLN A 51 2.62 -11.95 -6.53
N ILE A 52 2.68 -12.61 -5.38
CA ILE A 52 2.08 -12.12 -4.13
C ILE A 52 3.05 -11.16 -3.48
N ARG A 53 2.58 -9.93 -3.28
CA ARG A 53 3.36 -8.82 -2.74
C ARG A 53 2.78 -8.42 -1.40
N VAL A 54 3.65 -7.99 -0.51
CA VAL A 54 3.28 -7.40 0.77
C VAL A 54 3.77 -5.96 0.82
N SER A 55 2.93 -5.04 1.31
CA SER A 55 3.27 -3.63 1.45
C SER A 55 3.03 -3.16 2.89
N ASP A 56 4.00 -2.43 3.46
CA ASP A 56 3.81 -1.69 4.71
C ASP A 56 3.00 -0.41 4.44
N LEU A 57 1.89 -0.23 5.17
CA LEU A 57 0.94 0.86 4.93
C LEU A 57 1.31 2.17 5.63
N ARG A 58 2.35 2.18 6.46
CA ARG A 58 2.72 3.36 7.27
C ARG A 58 3.44 4.45 6.46
N MET A 59 3.98 4.10 5.29
CA MET A 59 4.72 5.03 4.44
C MET A 59 4.36 4.88 2.97
N GLY A 60 3.74 5.91 2.42
CA GLY A 60 3.21 5.96 1.06
C GLY A 60 1.71 6.24 1.06
N GLN A 61 1.06 5.99 -0.07
CA GLN A 61 -0.38 6.14 -0.26
C GLN A 61 -0.84 5.15 -1.33
N GLU A 62 -2.08 4.64 -1.25
CA GLU A 62 -2.59 3.73 -2.29
C GLU A 62 -2.52 4.40 -3.68
N PRO A 63 -1.97 3.75 -4.72
CA PRO A 63 -1.38 2.38 -4.75
C PRO A 63 0.14 2.28 -4.55
N PHE A 64 0.83 3.38 -4.24
CA PHE A 64 2.30 3.48 -4.16
C PHE A 64 2.83 3.49 -2.70
N TYR A 65 3.43 2.38 -2.27
CA TYR A 65 4.06 2.21 -0.95
C TYR A 65 5.57 2.03 -1.06
N PHE A 66 6.34 2.70 -0.20
CA PHE A 66 7.81 2.70 -0.30
C PHE A 66 8.47 1.35 0.05
N PHE A 67 7.76 0.54 0.85
CA PHE A 67 8.20 -0.75 1.35
C PHE A 67 7.23 -1.83 0.88
N THR A 68 7.38 -2.19 -0.39
CA THR A 68 6.69 -3.33 -1.00
C THR A 68 7.69 -4.42 -1.31
N PHE A 69 7.34 -5.68 -1.02
CA PHE A 69 8.19 -6.84 -1.27
C PHE A 69 7.38 -7.96 -1.91
N ALA A 70 7.92 -8.59 -2.95
CA ALA A 70 7.39 -9.86 -3.44
C ALA A 70 7.80 -10.97 -2.47
N LEU A 71 6.84 -11.82 -2.07
CA LEU A 71 7.07 -12.93 -1.12
C LEU A 71 6.97 -14.30 -1.79
N ALA A 72 6.06 -14.47 -2.75
CA ALA A 72 5.77 -15.75 -3.36
C ALA A 72 5.29 -15.57 -4.80
N GLU A 73 5.52 -16.58 -5.62
CA GLU A 73 4.86 -16.73 -6.91
C GLU A 73 3.42 -17.23 -6.70
N ARG A 74 2.50 -16.72 -7.53
CA ARG A 74 1.10 -17.11 -7.51
C ARG A 74 0.95 -18.50 -8.12
N ALA A 75 0.74 -19.48 -7.27
CA ALA A 75 0.36 -20.85 -7.62
C ALA A 75 -0.62 -21.42 -6.58
N SER A 76 -1.07 -22.66 -6.75
CA SER A 76 -1.93 -23.37 -5.80
C SER A 76 -1.26 -24.66 -5.32
N PRO A 77 -0.58 -24.66 -4.16
CA PRO A 77 -0.38 -23.55 -3.20
C PRO A 77 0.65 -22.51 -3.68
N PRO A 78 0.67 -21.29 -3.10
CA PRO A 78 1.70 -20.30 -3.43
C PRO A 78 3.11 -20.83 -3.17
N VAL A 79 4.05 -20.46 -4.05
CA VAL A 79 5.44 -20.91 -3.96
C VAL A 79 6.30 -19.78 -3.40
N PRO A 80 6.84 -19.89 -2.18
CA PRO A 80 7.70 -18.85 -1.60
C PRO A 80 8.92 -18.56 -2.48
N LEU A 81 9.28 -17.28 -2.59
CA LEU A 81 10.57 -16.89 -3.15
C LEU A 81 11.68 -17.26 -2.17
N ALA A 82 12.86 -17.60 -2.70
CA ALA A 82 14.03 -17.89 -1.87
C ALA A 82 14.39 -16.69 -0.97
N GLU A 83 14.26 -15.47 -1.51
CA GLU A 83 14.41 -14.22 -0.76
C GLU A 83 13.34 -13.20 -1.18
N PRO A 84 12.83 -12.37 -0.24
CA PRO A 84 11.91 -11.29 -0.59
C PRO A 84 12.57 -10.23 -1.47
N ILE A 85 11.94 -9.91 -2.61
CA ILE A 85 12.46 -8.90 -3.55
C ILE A 85 11.76 -7.57 -3.28
N ARG A 86 12.52 -6.51 -3.01
CA ARG A 86 11.95 -5.17 -2.85
C ARG A 86 11.45 -4.62 -4.18
N ILE A 87 10.17 -4.26 -4.24
CA ILE A 87 9.54 -3.63 -5.39
C ILE A 87 9.55 -2.11 -5.17
N GLY A 88 10.28 -1.40 -6.02
CA GLY A 88 10.25 0.06 -6.04
C GLY A 88 8.95 0.56 -6.64
N THR A 89 8.16 1.32 -5.87
CA THR A 89 7.05 2.11 -6.42
C THR A 89 7.46 3.58 -6.46
N ARG A 90 7.10 4.27 -7.54
CA ARG A 90 7.28 5.72 -7.67
C ARG A 90 5.91 6.34 -7.94
N PRO A 91 5.41 7.23 -7.07
CA PRO A 91 4.21 7.98 -7.37
C PRO A 91 4.43 8.89 -8.58
N ASP A 92 3.35 9.19 -9.30
CA ASP A 92 3.36 10.17 -10.39
C ASP A 92 3.49 11.58 -9.78
N ILE A 93 4.71 12.10 -9.77
CA ILE A 93 5.05 13.41 -9.20
C ILE A 93 4.45 14.55 -10.02
N ASP A 94 4.37 14.37 -11.34
CA ASP A 94 3.85 15.38 -12.26
C ASP A 94 2.36 15.63 -12.01
N ARG A 95 1.60 14.59 -11.64
CA ARG A 95 0.23 14.72 -11.17
C ARG A 95 0.13 15.09 -9.68
N GLY A 96 1.04 14.56 -8.87
CA GLY A 96 1.01 14.68 -7.41
C GLY A 96 1.27 16.10 -6.89
N LEU A 97 2.29 16.79 -7.40
CA LEU A 97 2.66 18.12 -6.89
C LEU A 97 1.60 19.20 -7.17
N PRO A 98 1.05 19.34 -8.39
CA PRO A 98 -0.01 20.32 -8.64
C PRO A 98 -1.26 20.05 -7.80
N TRP A 99 -1.64 18.78 -7.65
CA TRP A 99 -2.75 18.40 -6.78
C TRP A 99 -2.47 18.78 -5.32
N LEU A 100 -1.28 18.48 -4.79
CA LEU A 100 -0.93 18.76 -3.41
C LEU A 100 -1.01 20.26 -3.10
N TRP A 101 -0.57 21.12 -4.03
CA TRP A 101 -0.68 22.57 -3.87
C TRP A 101 -2.13 23.04 -3.79
N ARG A 102 -2.99 22.61 -4.72
CA ARG A 102 -4.42 22.92 -4.72
C ARG A 102 -5.11 22.40 -3.45
N ARG A 103 -4.77 21.17 -3.04
CA ARG A 103 -5.30 20.57 -1.83
C ARG A 103 -4.87 21.34 -0.60
N ALA A 104 -3.60 21.75 -0.49
CA ALA A 104 -3.10 22.56 0.61
C ALA A 104 -3.81 23.92 0.70
N LEU A 105 -4.17 24.52 -0.43
CA LEU A 105 -4.93 25.77 -0.52
C LEU A 105 -6.44 25.62 -0.21
N GLY A 106 -6.91 24.43 0.21
CA GLY A 106 -8.28 24.22 0.65
C GLY A 106 -9.22 23.70 -0.44
N GLU A 107 -8.73 23.44 -1.65
CA GLU A 107 -9.58 22.89 -2.70
C GLU A 107 -9.88 21.40 -2.42
N PRO A 108 -11.16 20.98 -2.35
CA PRO A 108 -11.53 19.62 -1.94
C PRO A 108 -11.40 18.61 -3.08
N LEU A 109 -10.16 18.35 -3.52
CA LEU A 109 -9.83 17.43 -4.60
C LEU A 109 -9.33 16.07 -4.08
N PRO A 110 -9.75 14.94 -4.69
CA PRO A 110 -9.19 13.64 -4.37
C PRO A 110 -7.72 13.53 -4.86
N PRO A 111 -6.87 12.74 -4.17
CA PRO A 111 -5.51 12.47 -4.62
C PRO A 111 -5.49 11.79 -5.99
N PRO A 112 -4.49 12.08 -6.85
CA PRO A 112 -4.26 11.29 -8.04
C PRO A 112 -3.85 9.88 -7.64
N ARG A 113 -4.39 8.88 -8.33
CA ARG A 113 -4.11 7.45 -8.13
C ARG A 113 -3.71 6.81 -9.44
#